data_AF-A0A8C1UNV3-F1
#
_entry.id   AF-A0A8C1UNV3-F1
#
_cell.length_a   1.000
_cell.length_b   1.000
_cell.length_c   1.000
_cell.angle_alpha   90.00
_cell.angle_beta   90.00
_cell.angle_gamma   90.00
#
_symmetry.space_group_name_H-M   'P 1'
#
loop_
_entity.id
_entity.type
_entity.pdbx_description
1 polymer ?
#
loop_
_entity_poly.entity_id
_entity_poly.type
_entity_poly.pdbx_seq_one_letter_code
_entity_poly.pdbx_strand_id
1 'polypeptide(L)'
;KIKNINFQISDGCSRLKNKVSGKSKRGGQSLTEFAPLCRITCTDEQEYTVFSCIRGRLLEVNEAILNKPDLLLEKPSTEGYIVVILPKFEESKSVTEGLLTREQYEDVLTKRNQQEPCLLTSICTLKLLTESLLNQPLKFKKKNILRK
;
A
#
# COMPACT_ATOMS: atom_id res chain seq x y z
N LYS A 1 15.96 8.08 -1.96
CA LYS A 1 16.33 7.48 -3.27
C LYS A 1 16.25 5.96 -3.13
N ILE A 2 16.10 5.20 -4.22
CA ILE A 2 16.06 3.74 -4.16
C ILE A 2 17.49 3.20 -4.07
N LYS A 3 17.76 2.33 -3.08
CA LYS A 3 19.06 1.71 -2.83
C LYS A 3 19.16 0.33 -3.46
N ASN A 4 18.13 -0.50 -3.28
CA ASN A 4 18.12 -1.87 -3.79
C ASN A 4 16.68 -2.35 -4.03
N ILE A 5 16.52 -3.30 -4.96
CA ILE A 5 15.26 -3.98 -5.26
C ILE A 5 15.52 -5.48 -5.21
N ASN A 6 14.80 -6.19 -4.32
CA ASN A 6 14.94 -7.62 -4.13
C ASN A 6 13.68 -8.37 -4.57
N PHE A 7 13.83 -9.31 -5.50
CA PHE A 7 12.75 -10.20 -5.99
C PHE A 7 12.72 -11.58 -5.33
N GLN A 8 13.62 -11.84 -4.37
CA GLN A 8 13.59 -13.04 -3.54
C GLN A 8 12.65 -12.80 -2.36
N ILE A 9 11.54 -13.54 -2.36
CA ILE A 9 10.48 -13.41 -1.36
C ILE A 9 10.71 -14.36 -0.18
N SER A 10 11.13 -15.58 -0.48
CA SER A 10 11.50 -16.62 0.49
C SER A 10 12.64 -17.46 -0.07
N ASP A 11 13.24 -18.31 0.77
CA ASP A 11 14.41 -19.14 0.42
C ASP A 11 14.17 -20.07 -0.79
N GLY A 12 12.91 -20.43 -1.04
CA GLY A 12 12.49 -21.25 -2.18
C GLY A 12 11.78 -20.50 -3.31
N CYS A 13 11.51 -19.20 -3.17
CA CYS A 13 10.66 -18.45 -4.11
C CYS A 13 11.32 -17.12 -4.52
N SER A 14 11.88 -17.11 -5.73
CA SER A 14 12.34 -15.91 -6.41
C SER A 14 11.48 -15.65 -7.64
N ARG A 15 11.02 -14.41 -7.83
CA ARG A 15 10.22 -14.04 -9.00
C ARG A 15 11.03 -14.02 -10.29
N LEU A 16 12.35 -13.86 -10.20
CA LEU A 16 13.26 -13.89 -11.36
C LEU A 16 13.40 -15.28 -11.97
N LYS A 17 13.25 -16.34 -11.17
CA LYS A 17 13.33 -17.74 -11.63
C LYS A 17 12.01 -18.21 -12.26
N ASN A 18 11.33 -17.35 -13.00
CA ASN A 18 10.03 -17.64 -13.61
C ASN A 18 10.21 -18.19 -15.03
N LYS A 19 9.90 -19.48 -15.24
CA LYS A 19 10.05 -20.14 -16.55
C LYS A 19 8.69 -20.33 -17.23
N VAL A 20 8.17 -19.26 -17.83
CA VAL A 20 6.88 -19.28 -18.55
C VAL A 20 7.11 -19.73 -19.99
N SER A 21 6.33 -20.72 -20.44
CA SER A 21 6.44 -21.25 -21.80
C SER A 21 5.09 -21.62 -22.43
N GLY A 22 5.02 -21.54 -23.76
CA GLY A 22 3.87 -21.97 -24.57
C GLY A 22 2.61 -21.10 -24.47
N LYS A 23 1.59 -21.44 -25.28
CA LYS A 23 0.29 -20.73 -25.34
C LYS A 23 -0.43 -20.70 -24.00
N SER A 24 -0.40 -21.82 -23.28
CA SER A 24 -1.04 -21.95 -21.95
C SER A 24 -0.18 -21.40 -20.81
N LYS A 25 0.93 -20.71 -21.10
CA LYS A 25 1.83 -20.08 -20.11
C LYS A 25 2.21 -21.05 -18.98
N ARG A 26 2.62 -22.27 -19.37
CA ARG A 26 3.01 -23.35 -18.43
C ARG A 26 4.34 -22.99 -17.76
N GLY A 27 4.46 -23.32 -16.48
CA GLY A 27 5.66 -23.03 -15.67
C GLY A 27 5.69 -21.62 -15.07
N GLY A 28 4.71 -20.77 -15.39
CA GLY A 28 4.55 -19.47 -14.73
C GLY A 28 4.12 -19.61 -13.28
N GLN A 29 4.74 -18.85 -12.39
CA GLN A 29 4.36 -18.79 -10.97
C GLN A 29 2.93 -18.23 -10.84
N SER A 30 2.09 -18.92 -10.07
CA SER A 30 0.76 -18.43 -9.73
C SER A 30 0.85 -17.45 -8.55
N LEU A 31 0.26 -16.27 -8.72
CA LEU A 31 0.20 -15.20 -7.73
C LEU A 31 -1.22 -15.07 -7.19
N THR A 32 -1.31 -14.73 -5.90
CA THR A 32 -2.53 -14.32 -5.22
C THR A 32 -2.55 -12.79 -5.07
N GLU A 33 -3.69 -12.20 -4.71
CA GLU A 33 -3.83 -10.75 -4.51
C GLU A 33 -2.79 -10.18 -3.53
N PHE A 34 -2.55 -10.89 -2.42
CA PHE A 34 -1.61 -10.49 -1.37
C PHE A 34 -0.22 -11.07 -1.57
N ALA A 35 0.09 -11.63 -2.74
CA ALA A 35 1.40 -12.19 -3.01
C ALA A 35 2.45 -11.06 -3.08
N PRO A 36 3.55 -11.14 -2.29
CA PRO A 36 4.63 -10.18 -2.42
C PRO A 36 5.40 -10.41 -3.73
N LEU A 37 5.70 -9.31 -4.42
CA LEU A 37 6.39 -9.27 -5.70
C LEU A 37 7.87 -8.96 -5.53
N CYS A 38 8.16 -7.84 -4.86
CA CYS A 38 9.51 -7.41 -4.55
C CYS A 38 9.55 -6.57 -3.26
N ARG A 39 10.75 -6.46 -2.70
CA ARG A 39 11.08 -5.61 -1.57
C ARG A 39 11.99 -4.49 -2.07
N ILE A 40 11.59 -3.25 -1.87
CA ILE A 40 12.34 -2.07 -2.28
C ILE A 40 12.95 -1.46 -1.03
N THR A 41 14.28 -1.36 -0.99
CA THR A 41 15.01 -0.71 0.09
C THR A 41 15.43 0.69 -0.35
N CYS A 42 15.07 1.70 0.43
CA CYS A 42 15.48 3.08 0.20
C CYS A 42 16.86 3.37 0.82
N THR A 43 17.45 4.50 0.42
CA THR A 43 18.67 5.04 1.03
C THR A 43 18.52 5.29 2.53
N ASP A 44 17.29 5.55 2.97
CA ASP A 44 16.92 5.85 4.35
C ASP A 44 16.68 4.57 5.17
N GLU A 45 17.14 3.42 4.66
CA GLU A 45 17.02 2.07 5.25
C GLU A 45 15.59 1.54 5.40
N GLN A 46 14.59 2.32 4.98
CA GLN A 46 13.20 1.88 4.94
C GLN A 46 12.96 0.85 3.84
N GLU A 47 12.22 -0.20 4.16
CA GLU A 47 11.86 -1.29 3.26
C GLU A 47 10.36 -1.26 2.94
N TYR A 48 10.04 -1.27 1.64
CA TYR A 48 8.67 -1.30 1.14
C TYR A 48 8.42 -2.61 0.40
N THR A 49 7.38 -3.34 0.80
CA THR A 49 6.97 -4.56 0.09
C THR A 49 5.88 -4.22 -0.92
N VAL A 50 6.10 -4.58 -2.18
CA VAL A 50 5.12 -4.42 -3.25
C VAL A 50 4.30 -5.71 -3.39
N PHE A 51 2.97 -5.56 -3.45
CA PHE A 51 2.04 -6.68 -3.59
C PHE A 51 1.42 -6.74 -5.00
N SER A 52 0.95 -7.92 -5.39
CA SER A 52 0.36 -8.19 -6.70
C SER A 52 -0.98 -7.49 -6.93
N CYS A 53 -1.80 -7.33 -5.89
CA CYS A 53 -3.19 -6.84 -5.91
C CYS A 53 -4.17 -7.66 -6.77
N ILE A 54 -3.67 -8.54 -7.64
CA ILE A 54 -4.47 -9.37 -8.54
C ILE A 54 -4.01 -10.83 -8.50
N ARG A 55 -4.94 -11.75 -8.73
CA ARG A 55 -4.62 -13.18 -8.93
C ARG A 55 -4.27 -13.42 -10.39
N GLY A 56 -3.25 -14.23 -10.64
CA GLY A 56 -2.86 -14.54 -12.01
C GLY A 56 -1.55 -15.31 -12.13
N ARG A 57 -1.09 -15.51 -13.36
CA ARG A 57 0.23 -16.08 -13.66
C ARG A 57 1.22 -14.97 -13.95
N LEU A 58 2.37 -15.01 -13.29
CA LEU A 58 3.48 -14.12 -13.59
C LEU A 58 4.00 -14.43 -14.99
N LEU A 59 3.96 -13.46 -15.91
CA LEU A 59 4.47 -13.59 -17.27
C LEU A 59 5.92 -13.12 -17.35
N GLU A 60 6.18 -11.92 -16.83
CA GLU A 60 7.45 -11.22 -16.99
C GLU A 60 7.76 -10.41 -15.74
N VAL A 61 9.05 -10.32 -15.42
CA VAL A 61 9.58 -9.46 -14.38
C VAL A 61 10.58 -8.53 -15.06
N ASN A 62 10.53 -7.25 -14.75
CA ASN A 62 11.45 -6.28 -15.33
C ASN A 62 12.82 -6.38 -14.65
N GLU A 63 13.77 -7.04 -15.30
CA GLU A 63 15.15 -7.16 -14.79
C GLU A 63 15.93 -5.84 -14.94
N ALA A 64 15.49 -4.92 -15.82
CA ALA A 64 16.19 -3.67 -16.07
C ALA A 64 16.21 -2.75 -14.84
N ILE A 65 15.19 -2.84 -13.97
CA ILE A 65 15.14 -2.03 -12.75
C ILE A 65 16.20 -2.40 -11.72
N LEU A 66 16.76 -3.63 -11.80
CA LEU A 66 17.88 -4.03 -10.95
C LEU A 66 19.15 -3.25 -11.29
N ASN A 67 19.34 -2.95 -12.59
CA ASN A 67 20.48 -2.18 -13.07
C ASN A 67 20.22 -0.66 -13.00
N LYS A 68 18.95 -0.25 -13.18
CA LYS A 68 18.53 1.16 -13.22
C LYS A 68 17.25 1.35 -12.38
N PRO A 69 17.37 1.52 -11.05
CA PRO A 69 16.21 1.67 -10.18
C PRO A 69 15.45 2.99 -10.40
N ASP A 70 16.10 4.00 -11.00
CA ASP A 70 15.49 5.30 -11.30
C ASP A 70 14.30 5.20 -12.28
N LEU A 71 14.24 4.12 -13.08
CA LEU A 71 13.12 3.86 -14.00
C LEU A 71 11.76 3.83 -13.30
N LEU A 72 11.72 3.37 -12.04
CA LEU A 72 10.49 3.34 -11.23
C LEU A 72 9.95 4.76 -10.96
N LEU A 73 10.83 5.75 -10.88
CA LEU A 73 10.47 7.15 -10.60
C LEU A 73 10.26 7.94 -11.88
N GLU A 74 11.12 7.76 -12.88
CA GLU A 74 11.07 8.53 -14.13
C GLU A 74 9.93 8.10 -15.04
N LYS A 75 9.69 6.79 -15.15
CA LYS A 75 8.79 6.20 -16.16
C LYS A 75 7.91 5.09 -15.58
N PRO A 76 7.09 5.34 -14.54
CA PRO A 76 6.29 4.31 -13.89
C PRO A 76 5.25 3.65 -14.82
N SER A 77 4.80 4.34 -15.87
CA SER A 77 3.77 3.85 -16.79
C SER A 77 4.32 3.15 -18.04
N THR A 78 5.63 3.18 -18.28
CA THR A 78 6.25 2.61 -19.49
C THR A 78 7.36 1.64 -19.13
N GLU A 79 8.62 2.06 -19.14
CA GLU A 79 9.81 1.20 -18.91
C GLU A 79 10.00 0.82 -17.43
N GLY A 80 9.37 1.55 -16.51
CA GLY A 80 9.44 1.34 -15.06
C GLY A 80 8.38 0.39 -14.50
N TYR A 81 7.80 -0.49 -15.31
CA TYR A 81 6.90 -1.53 -14.80
C TYR A 81 7.69 -2.55 -13.96
N ILE A 82 7.03 -3.17 -12.97
CA ILE A 82 7.68 -4.16 -12.08
C ILE A 82 7.49 -5.57 -12.61
N VAL A 83 6.24 -5.93 -12.90
CA VAL A 83 5.85 -7.26 -13.39
C VAL A 83 4.70 -7.16 -14.37
N VAL A 84 4.59 -8.16 -15.25
CA VAL A 84 3.41 -8.40 -16.08
C VAL A 84 2.74 -9.67 -15.60
N ILE A 85 1.45 -9.58 -15.29
CA ILE A 85 0.66 -10.69 -14.75
C ILE A 85 -0.51 -10.96 -15.69
N LEU A 86 -0.79 -12.23 -15.92
CA LEU A 86 -1.95 -12.69 -16.67
C LEU A 86 -3.02 -13.21 -15.72
N PRO A 87 -4.13 -12.48 -15.50
CA PRO A 87 -5.28 -12.98 -14.77
C PRO A 87 -5.90 -14.19 -15.46
N LYS A 88 -6.68 -14.97 -14.71
CA LYS A 88 -7.55 -15.98 -15.32
C LYS A 88 -8.67 -15.27 -16.08
N PHE A 89 -9.08 -15.85 -17.21
CA PHE A 89 -10.11 -15.27 -18.06
C PHE A 89 -11.47 -15.10 -17.36
N GLU A 90 -11.83 -16.03 -16.47
CA GLU A 90 -13.08 -15.97 -15.69
C GLU A 90 -13.07 -14.81 -14.68
N GLU A 91 -11.92 -14.57 -14.06
CA GLU A 91 -11.73 -13.57 -12.99
C GLU A 91 -11.28 -12.21 -13.55
N SER A 92 -10.94 -12.09 -14.84
CA SER A 92 -10.35 -10.86 -15.39
C SER A 92 -11.31 -9.67 -15.36
N LYS A 93 -12.61 -9.93 -15.56
CA LYS A 93 -13.63 -8.86 -15.57
C LYS A 93 -13.84 -8.29 -14.17
N SER A 94 -14.07 -9.15 -13.18
CA SER A 94 -14.28 -8.75 -11.79
C SER A 94 -13.06 -8.07 -11.18
N VAL A 95 -11.85 -8.56 -11.51
CA VAL A 95 -10.60 -7.92 -11.06
C VAL A 95 -10.48 -6.51 -11.62
N THR A 96 -10.83 -6.28 -12.89
CA THR A 96 -10.71 -4.95 -13.52
C THR A 96 -11.74 -3.97 -12.95
N GLU A 97 -12.96 -4.43 -12.67
CA GLU A 97 -14.04 -3.62 -12.08
C GLU A 97 -13.76 -3.23 -10.61
N GLY A 98 -13.01 -4.05 -9.87
CA GLY A 98 -12.62 -3.77 -8.48
C GLY A 98 -11.49 -2.75 -8.33
N LEU A 99 -10.85 -2.31 -9.42
CA LEU A 99 -9.76 -1.34 -9.38
C LEU A 99 -10.28 0.09 -9.41
N LEU A 100 -9.51 0.98 -8.78
CA LEU A 100 -9.82 2.42 -8.79
C LEU A 100 -9.59 3.00 -10.18
N THR A 101 -10.47 3.92 -10.58
CA THR A 101 -10.19 4.79 -11.72
C THR A 101 -9.06 5.76 -11.39
N ARG A 102 -8.47 6.37 -12.42
CA ARG A 102 -7.41 7.37 -12.23
C ARG A 102 -7.83 8.52 -11.31
N GLU A 103 -9.02 9.06 -11.55
CA GLU A 103 -9.59 10.17 -10.75
C GLU A 103 -9.76 9.75 -9.28
N GLN A 104 -10.34 8.57 -9.04
CA GLN A 104 -10.51 8.03 -7.69
C GLN A 104 -9.16 7.82 -6.99
N TYR A 105 -8.14 7.37 -7.71
CA TYR A 105 -6.80 7.19 -7.16
C TYR A 105 -6.16 8.52 -6.78
N GLU A 106 -6.25 9.52 -7.65
CA GLU A 106 -5.77 10.87 -7.39
C GLU A 106 -6.44 11.47 -6.14
N ASP A 107 -7.76 11.34 -6.00
CA ASP A 107 -8.51 11.77 -4.80
C ASP A 107 -8.00 11.12 -3.51
N VAL A 108 -7.67 9.84 -3.54
CA VAL A 108 -7.14 9.14 -2.37
C VAL A 108 -5.74 9.66 -2.03
N LEU A 109 -4.90 10.00 -3.01
CA LEU A 109 -3.59 10.60 -2.77
C LEU A 109 -3.70 11.98 -2.12
N THR A 110 -4.61 12.84 -2.59
CA THR A 110 -4.84 14.16 -1.99
C THR A 110 -5.27 14.06 -0.54
N LYS A 111 -6.17 13.10 -0.23
CA LYS A 111 -6.62 12.85 1.15
C LYS A 111 -5.49 12.36 2.06
N ARG A 112 -4.60 11.49 1.57
CA ARG A 112 -3.43 11.01 2.33
C ARG A 112 -2.47 12.16 2.65
N ASN A 113 -2.19 13.03 1.67
CA ASN A 113 -1.30 14.18 1.86
C ASN A 113 -1.87 15.19 2.88
N GLN A 114 -3.20 15.27 3.02
CA GLN A 114 -3.86 16.12 4.01
C GLN A 114 -3.90 15.51 5.42
N GLN A 115 -3.69 14.19 5.56
CA GLN A 115 -3.67 13.49 6.85
C GLN A 115 -2.30 13.51 7.55
N GLU A 116 -1.26 14.06 6.91
CA GLU A 116 -0.07 14.51 7.63
C GLU A 116 -0.30 15.98 8.03
N PRO A 117 -0.75 16.22 9.26
CA PRO A 117 0.22 16.26 10.34
C PRO A 117 -0.28 15.56 11.61
N CYS A 118 0.54 14.70 12.24
CA CYS A 118 0.99 14.95 13.63
C CYS A 118 1.77 13.80 14.32
N LEU A 119 3.10 13.94 14.40
CA LEU A 119 3.87 13.49 15.58
C LEU A 119 4.07 14.61 16.62
N LEU A 120 3.35 15.74 16.48
CA LEU A 120 3.38 16.87 17.42
C LEU A 120 2.01 17.24 18.04
N THR A 121 0.97 16.43 17.88
CA THR A 121 -0.31 16.64 18.62
C THR A 121 -0.29 16.02 20.00
N SER A 122 0.69 15.19 20.35
CA SER A 122 0.80 14.62 21.71
C SER A 122 1.03 15.69 22.79
N ILE A 123 1.49 16.89 22.42
CA ILE A 123 1.68 18.01 23.37
C ILE A 123 0.46 18.95 23.40
N CYS A 124 -0.35 19.00 22.34
CA CYS A 124 -1.44 19.98 22.22
C CYS A 124 -2.69 19.58 23.04
N THR A 125 -2.97 18.29 23.17
CA THR A 125 -4.12 17.80 23.94
C THR A 125 -3.99 18.01 25.44
N LEU A 126 -2.78 17.96 26.00
CA LEU A 126 -2.56 18.24 27.43
C LEU A 126 -2.76 19.71 27.79
N LYS A 127 -2.48 20.65 26.87
CA LYS A 127 -2.61 22.09 27.13
C LYS A 127 -4.09 22.56 27.13
N LEU A 128 -4.93 21.94 26.29
CA LEU A 128 -6.37 22.24 26.21
C LEU A 128 -7.16 21.66 27.39
N LEU A 129 -6.70 20.56 28.00
CA LEU A 129 -7.33 20.00 29.19
C LEU A 129 -7.12 20.86 30.44
N THR A 130 -5.98 21.55 30.57
CA THR A 130 -5.70 22.41 31.72
C THR A 130 -6.48 23.73 31.72
N GLU A 131 -6.86 24.26 30.55
CA GLU A 131 -7.61 25.53 30.46
C GLU A 131 -9.13 25.36 30.62
N SER A 132 -9.68 24.16 30.39
CA SER A 132 -11.12 23.91 30.49
C SER A 132 -11.64 23.69 31.93
N LEU A 133 -10.76 23.36 32.89
CA LEU A 133 -11.17 23.15 34.29
C LEU A 133 -11.10 24.41 35.18
N LEU A 134 -10.62 25.55 34.66
CA LEU A 134 -10.44 26.78 35.44
C LEU A 134 -11.49 27.88 35.17
N ASN A 135 -12.48 27.64 34.31
CA ASN A 135 -13.53 28.63 34.00
C ASN A 135 -14.96 28.16 34.30
N GLN A 136 -15.26 28.07 35.61
CA GLN A 136 -16.52 28.47 36.28
C GLN A 136 -17.84 27.70 35.96
N PRO A 137 -18.98 28.03 36.62
CA PRO A 137 -19.23 28.01 38.07
C PRO A 137 -20.49 27.20 38.45
N LEU A 138 -20.57 26.80 39.73
CA LEU A 138 -21.70 26.18 40.42
C LEU A 138 -23.06 26.87 40.15
N LYS A 139 -24.09 26.11 39.73
CA LYS A 139 -25.50 26.43 40.06
C LYS A 139 -26.36 25.21 40.42
N PHE A 140 -27.05 25.42 41.53
CA PHE A 140 -27.92 24.58 42.35
C PHE A 140 -29.34 24.45 41.75
N LYS A 141 -30.03 23.29 41.87
CA LYS A 141 -31.32 23.14 42.58
C LYS A 141 -32.06 21.81 42.29
N LYS A 142 -32.22 21.05 43.40
CA LYS A 142 -33.47 20.59 44.05
C LYS A 142 -34.41 19.57 43.38
N LYS A 143 -34.81 18.63 44.27
CA LYS A 143 -36.11 17.95 44.43
C LYS A 143 -36.32 16.71 43.54
N ASN A 144 -36.95 15.62 43.97
CA ASN A 144 -37.41 15.07 45.25
C ASN A 144 -38.06 13.71 44.87
N ILE A 145 -38.51 12.93 45.86
CA ILE A 145 -39.47 11.80 45.76
C ILE A 145 -38.79 10.42 45.65
N LEU A 146 -38.51 9.69 46.76
CA LEU A 146 -39.38 8.93 47.67
C LEU A 146 -39.99 7.62 47.10
N ARG A 147 -39.67 6.53 47.83
CA ARG A 147 -40.44 5.29 48.10
C ARG A 147 -40.55 4.29 46.92
N LYS A 148 -40.48 2.99 47.15
CA LYS A 148 -40.30 2.14 48.32
C LYS A 148 -39.85 0.77 47.80
#